data_AF-A0A925UK75-F1
#
_entry.id   AF-A0A925UK75-F1
#
_cell.length_a   1.000
_cell.length_b   1.000
_cell.length_c   1.000
_cell.angle_alpha   90.00
_cell.angle_beta   90.00
_cell.angle_gamma   90.00
#
_symmetry.space_group_name_H-M   'P 1'
#
loop_
_entity.id
_entity.type
_entity.pdbx_description
1 polymer ?
#
loop_
_entity_poly.entity_id
_entity_poly.type
_entity_poly.pdbx_seq_one_letter_code
_entity_poly.pdbx_strand_id
1 'polypeptide(L)'
;MKTTLDISDPLLDQIRAIAARDGETLRSLVEQGLRKVVAERQAKAKPFKLRNVSVGGHGLQPGVAHMSMHELILMGYEHRGK
;
A
#
# COMPACT_ATOMS: atom_id res chain seq x y z
N MET A 1 18.78 -3.27 -2.95
CA MET A 1 19.40 -1.94 -2.85
C MET A 1 20.41 -1.96 -1.70
N LYS A 2 21.53 -1.24 -1.78
CA LYS A 2 22.44 -1.02 -0.65
C LYS A 2 22.14 0.36 -0.06
N THR A 3 21.97 0.44 1.25
CA THR A 3 21.66 1.67 1.97
C THR A 3 22.65 1.82 3.13
N THR A 4 23.18 3.02 3.33
CA THR A 4 24.00 3.35 4.51
C THR A 4 23.09 3.96 5.57
N LEU A 5 23.15 3.44 6.79
CA LEU A 5 22.33 3.88 7.92
C LEU A 5 23.26 4.35 9.03
N ASP A 6 22.91 5.47 9.67
CA ASP A 6 23.54 5.90 10.91
C ASP A 6 22.82 5.23 12.09
N ILE A 7 23.57 4.45 12.88
CA ILE A 7 23.05 3.61 13.96
C ILE A 7 24.02 3.73 15.14
N SER A 8 23.50 3.93 16.35
CA SER A 8 24.32 3.98 17.56
C SER A 8 25.07 2.66 17.78
N ASP A 9 26.34 2.73 18.15
CA ASP A 9 27.18 1.55 18.41
C ASP A 9 26.54 0.52 19.37
N PRO A 10 25.92 0.92 20.51
CA PRO A 10 25.31 -0.06 21.42
C PRO A 10 24.18 -0.87 20.78
N LEU A 11 23.46 -0.28 19.83
CA LEU A 11 22.41 -0.96 19.09
C LEU A 11 23.01 -1.90 18.04
N LEU A 12 24.05 -1.47 17.33
CA LEU A 12 24.75 -2.31 16.37
C LEU A 12 25.32 -3.57 17.03
N ASP A 13 25.90 -3.44 18.22
CA ASP A 13 26.44 -4.56 19.00
C ASP A 13 25.35 -5.57 19.41
N GLN A 14 24.20 -5.07 19.87
CA GLN A 14 23.05 -5.93 20.20
C GLN A 14 22.56 -6.71 18.98
N ILE A 15 22.42 -6.02 17.84
CA ILE A 15 21.95 -6.67 16.60
C ILE A 15 22.96 -7.73 16.14
N ARG A 16 24.27 -7.46 16.23
CA ARG A 16 25.32 -8.45 15.91
C ARG A 16 25.27 -9.67 16.83
N ALA A 17 25.07 -9.47 18.13
CA ALA A 17 24.97 -10.57 19.10
C ALA A 17 23.76 -11.47 18.79
N ILE A 18 22.61 -10.86 18.47
CA ILE A 18 21.40 -11.60 18.08
C ILE A 18 21.63 -12.38 16.78
N ALA A 19 22.17 -11.73 15.75
CA ALA A 19 22.46 -12.37 14.47
C ALA A 19 23.41 -13.57 14.62
N ALA A 20 24.47 -13.42 15.43
CA ALA A 20 25.42 -14.50 15.70
C ALA A 20 24.77 -15.67 16.45
N ARG A 21 23.92 -15.38 17.43
CA ARG A 21 23.19 -16.40 18.20
C ARG A 21 22.21 -17.18 17.32
N ASP A 22 21.52 -16.48 16.43
CA ASP A 22 20.42 -17.04 15.64
C ASP A 22 20.89 -17.60 14.28
N GLY A 23 22.19 -17.52 13.97
CA GLY A 23 22.76 -17.97 12.70
C GLY A 23 22.30 -17.14 11.51
N GLU A 24 21.88 -15.90 11.76
CA GLU A 24 21.38 -14.98 10.75
C GLU A 24 22.40 -13.92 10.34
N THR A 25 22.16 -13.26 9.21
CA THR A 25 22.97 -12.10 8.80
C THR A 25 22.40 -10.82 9.39
N LEU A 26 23.27 -9.84 9.67
CA LEU A 26 22.87 -8.48 10.07
C LEU A 26 21.83 -7.89 9.11
N ARG A 27 22.01 -8.15 7.81
CA ARG A 27 21.10 -7.71 6.75
C ARG A 27 19.71 -8.34 6.88
N SER A 28 19.62 -9.65 7.10
CA SER A 28 18.34 -10.36 7.30
C SER A 28 17.56 -9.72 8.45
N LEU A 29 18.23 -9.54 9.60
CA LEU A 29 17.60 -9.00 10.80
C LEU A 29 17.10 -7.56 10.60
N VAL A 30 17.88 -6.71 9.92
CA VAL A 30 17.47 -5.35 9.57
C VAL A 30 16.27 -5.36 8.61
N GLU A 31 16.29 -6.18 7.56
CA GLU A 31 15.19 -6.29 6.60
C GLU A 31 13.89 -6.78 7.26
N GLN A 32 13.97 -7.75 8.17
CA GLN A 32 12.84 -8.23 8.96
C GLN A 32 12.24 -7.13 9.83
N GLY A 33 13.09 -6.39 10.56
CA GLY A 33 12.66 -5.26 11.37
C GLY A 33 11.95 -4.18 10.56
N LEU A 34 12.51 -3.81 9.40
CA LEU A 34 11.89 -2.84 8.48
C LEU A 34 10.53 -3.32 7.96
N ARG A 35 10.41 -4.59 7.55
CA ARG A 35 9.14 -5.18 7.10
C ARG A 35 8.06 -5.07 8.17
N LYS A 36 8.41 -5.39 9.42
CA LYS A 36 7.47 -5.31 10.55
C LYS A 36 6.97 -3.87 10.76
N VAL A 37 7.87 -2.89 10.80
CA VAL A 37 7.50 -1.48 10.99
C VAL A 37 6.63 -0.98 9.83
N VAL A 38 6.94 -1.35 8.59
CA VAL A 38 6.13 -0.98 7.43
C VAL A 38 4.72 -1.58 7.53
N ALA A 39 4.62 -2.87 7.84
CA ALA A 39 3.33 -3.55 7.99
C ALA A 39 2.49 -2.92 9.12
N GLU A 40 3.09 -2.64 10.27
CA GLU A 40 2.42 -1.97 11.39
C GLU A 40 1.89 -0.58 11.01
N ARG A 41 2.68 0.20 10.25
CA ARG A 41 2.25 1.52 9.77
C ARG A 41 1.15 1.43 8.73
N GLN A 42 1.22 0.47 7.82
CA GLN A 42 0.17 0.23 6.83
C GLN A 42 -1.13 -0.23 7.49
N ALA A 43 -1.06 -1.10 8.50
CA ALA A 43 -2.23 -1.53 9.27
C ALA A 43 -2.91 -0.38 10.02
N LYS A 44 -2.12 0.60 10.49
CA LYS A 44 -2.63 1.83 11.14
C LYS A 44 -3.13 2.87 10.15
N ALA A 45 -2.73 2.81 8.88
CA ALA A 45 -3.25 3.71 7.88
C ALA A 45 -4.74 3.45 7.71
N LYS A 46 -5.56 4.50 7.83
CA LYS A 46 -7.01 4.36 7.58
C LYS A 46 -7.18 3.82 6.16
N PRO A 47 -7.89 2.70 5.95
CA PRO A 47 -8.16 2.22 4.60
C PRO A 47 -8.85 3.35 3.83
N PHE A 48 -8.49 3.49 2.55
CA PHE A 48 -9.15 4.42 1.68
C PHE A 48 -10.65 4.09 1.66
N LYS A 49 -11.47 4.99 2.22
CA LYS A 49 -12.92 4.87 2.19
C LYS A 49 -13.42 5.74 1.05
N LEU A 50 -13.86 5.11 -0.04
CA LEU A 50 -14.59 5.81 -1.09
C LEU A 50 -15.77 6.53 -0.46
N ARG A 51 -15.88 7.85 -0.71
CA ARG A 51 -17.08 8.60 -0.33
C ARG A 51 -18.26 7.88 -0.96
N ASN A 52 -19.31 7.64 -0.16
CA ASN A 52 -20.56 7.14 -0.71
C ASN A 52 -21.08 8.18 -1.71
N VAL A 53 -21.03 7.83 -2.99
CA VAL A 53 -21.53 8.64 -4.12
C VAL A 53 -22.69 7.93 -4.82
N SER A 54 -23.32 6.96 -4.14
CA SER A 54 -24.55 6.36 -4.62
C SER A 54 -25.65 7.41 -4.74
N VAL A 55 -26.39 7.36 -5.83
CA VAL A 55 -27.59 8.17 -6.07
C VAL A 55 -28.83 7.32 -5.81
N GLY A 56 -29.94 7.93 -5.37
CA GLY A 56 -31.21 7.23 -5.12
C GLY A 56 -31.97 6.77 -6.38
N GLY A 57 -31.28 6.61 -7.51
CA GLY A 57 -31.89 6.23 -8.78
C GLY A 57 -32.29 4.75 -8.84
N HIS A 58 -33.17 4.41 -9.78
CA HIS A 58 -33.71 3.06 -9.97
C HIS A 58 -32.94 2.22 -11.01
N GLY A 59 -31.64 2.49 -11.18
CA GLY A 59 -30.79 1.80 -12.16
C GLY A 59 -30.24 2.73 -13.24
N LEU A 60 -29.86 2.16 -14.38
CA LEU A 60 -29.31 2.89 -15.52
C LEU A 60 -30.40 3.65 -16.28
N GLN A 61 -30.02 4.76 -16.92
CA GLN A 61 -30.94 5.43 -17.84
C GLN A 61 -31.20 4.55 -19.07
N PRO A 62 -32.43 4.55 -19.64
CA PRO A 62 -32.77 3.69 -20.77
C PRO A 62 -31.81 3.79 -21.96
N GLY A 63 -31.29 4.99 -22.23
CA GLY A 63 -30.36 5.25 -23.33
C GLY A 63 -28.99 4.57 -23.20
N VAL A 64 -28.62 4.10 -22.00
CA VAL A 64 -27.32 3.45 -21.74
C VAL A 64 -27.47 2.04 -21.17
N ALA A 65 -28.70 1.56 -20.99
CA ALA A 65 -28.98 0.25 -20.37
C ALA A 65 -28.46 -0.94 -21.19
N HIS A 66 -28.22 -0.76 -22.49
CA HIS A 66 -27.68 -1.78 -23.39
C HIS A 66 -26.13 -1.80 -23.43
N MET A 67 -25.49 -0.82 -22.81
CA MET A 67 -24.02 -0.68 -22.84
C MET A 67 -23.36 -1.56 -21.78
N SER A 68 -22.18 -2.06 -22.12
CA SER A 68 -21.27 -2.72 -21.18
C SER A 68 -20.68 -1.71 -20.18
N MET A 69 -20.19 -2.20 -19.04
CA MET A 69 -19.52 -1.36 -18.06
C MET A 69 -18.29 -0.64 -18.63
N HIS A 70 -17.58 -1.25 -19.58
CA HIS A 70 -16.43 -0.63 -20.22
C HIS A 70 -16.84 0.60 -21.06
N GLU A 71 -17.92 0.48 -21.84
CA GLU A 71 -18.46 1.59 -22.64
C GLU A 71 -18.98 2.73 -21.77
N LEU A 72 -19.68 2.42 -20.67
CA LEU A 72 -20.13 3.42 -19.69
C LEU A 72 -18.96 4.20 -19.08
N ILE A 73 -17.87 3.51 -18.76
CA ILE A 73 -16.65 4.12 -18.22
C ILE A 73 -16.03 5.07 -19.26
N LEU A 74 -15.87 4.61 -20.50
CA LEU A 74 -15.29 5.44 -21.58
C LEU A 74 -16.15 6.69 -21.85
N MET A 75 -17.48 6.53 -21.95
CA MET A 75 -18.43 7.63 -22.11
C MET A 75 -18.26 8.69 -21.00
N GLY A 76 -18.03 8.29 -19.75
CA GLY A 76 -17.77 9.21 -18.64
C GLY A 76 -16.47 10.02 -18.74
N TYR A 77 -15.54 9.62 -19.61
CA TYR A 77 -14.25 10.30 -19.85
C TYR A 77 -14.22 11.16 -21.11
N GLU A 78 -15.18 11.05 -22.02
CA GLU A 78 -15.20 11.75 -23.33
C GLU A 78 -15.07 13.28 -23.23
N HIS A 79 -15.42 13.87 -22.08
CA HIS A 79 -15.35 15.31 -21.84
C HIS A 79 -14.28 15.76 -20.83
N ARG A 80 -13.43 14.85 -20.33
CA ARG A 80 -12.39 15.17 -19.34
C ARG A 80 -10.99 15.39 -19.92
N GLY A 81 -10.87 15.53 -21.24
CA GLY A 81 -9.60 15.63 -21.96
C GLY A 81 -9.33 16.97 -22.67
N LYS A 82 -9.85 18.10 -22.17
CA LYS A 82 -9.47 19.44 -22.63
C LYS A 82 -8.75 20.23 -21.55
#